data_AF-A0A2P5MEY0-F1
#
_entry.id   AF-A0A2P5MEY0-F1
#
_cell.length_a   1.000
_cell.length_b   1.000
_cell.length_c   1.000
_cell.angle_alpha   90.00
_cell.angle_beta   90.00
_cell.angle_gamma   90.00
#
_symmetry.space_group_name_H-M   'P 1'
#
loop_
_entity.id
_entity.type
_entity.pdbx_description
1 polymer ?
#
loop_
_entity_poly.entity_id
_entity_poly.type
_entity_poly.pdbx_seq_one_letter_code
_entity_poly.pdbx_strand_id
1 'polypeptide(L)'
;MNKITKSMLAMSALYALSMQPASALTVTLGNQFFQPGDRPNGTALSASFSGEPAPFNAFIGDDTGVNTNLNASWTFNYSAISGITSASLALGILDADTLAAGNQVASFTLNGLDLTGLINSAFEANPVGSNVYAIYTIELPSTTFATLATGTANFSLALQGPGLAVLGDTPLNGAALDFSTLNLSNQVTPPPQNVPAPAAAALLLTALPWLVRRNKKA
;
A
#
# COMPACT_ATOMS: atom_id res chain seq x y z
N MET A 1 -67.72 32.52 3.80
CA MET A 1 -67.35 31.15 4.20
C MET A 1 -66.20 30.71 3.29
N ASN A 2 -65.05 30.34 3.87
CA ASN A 2 -63.90 29.66 3.25
C ASN A 2 -63.05 30.42 2.21
N LYS A 3 -61.72 30.26 2.11
CA LYS A 3 -60.62 29.79 2.98
C LYS A 3 -59.35 29.92 2.12
N ILE A 4 -58.27 30.45 2.72
CA ILE A 4 -56.88 29.95 2.62
C ILE A 4 -56.11 30.19 1.30
N THR A 5 -55.29 31.24 1.37
CA THR A 5 -53.94 31.38 0.79
C THR A 5 -53.09 30.11 0.96
N LYS A 6 -52.24 29.75 0.00
CA LYS A 6 -50.91 29.18 0.31
C LYS A 6 -49.98 29.16 -0.89
N SER A 7 -48.98 30.05 -0.80
CA SER A 7 -47.76 30.09 -1.59
C SER A 7 -47.02 28.75 -1.50
N MET A 8 -46.68 28.16 -2.63
CA MET A 8 -45.66 27.11 -2.72
C MET A 8 -44.29 27.77 -2.76
N LEU A 9 -43.51 27.61 -1.69
CA LEU A 9 -42.06 27.78 -1.73
C LEU A 9 -41.46 26.38 -1.54
N ALA A 10 -40.99 25.77 -2.63
CA ALA A 10 -40.23 24.54 -2.58
C ALA A 10 -38.78 24.89 -2.23
N MET A 11 -38.34 24.52 -1.03
CA MET A 11 -36.95 24.65 -0.60
C MET A 11 -36.19 23.39 -1.02
N SER A 12 -35.38 23.48 -2.07
CA SER A 12 -34.46 22.41 -2.46
C SER A 12 -33.21 22.50 -1.60
N ALA A 13 -32.99 21.54 -0.70
CA ALA A 13 -31.74 21.42 0.05
C ALA A 13 -30.70 20.69 -0.81
N LEU A 14 -29.66 21.42 -1.24
CA LEU A 14 -28.54 20.88 -1.98
C LEU A 14 -27.60 20.15 -0.99
N TYR A 15 -27.52 18.82 -1.07
CA TYR A 15 -26.52 18.05 -0.32
C TYR A 15 -25.16 18.19 -1.01
N ALA A 16 -24.25 18.96 -0.43
CA ALA A 16 -22.85 18.90 -0.78
C ALA A 16 -22.24 17.65 -0.12
N LEU A 17 -21.97 16.59 -0.89
CA LEU A 17 -21.06 15.53 -0.44
C LEU A 17 -19.65 16.12 -0.41
N SER A 18 -19.09 16.33 0.78
CA SER A 18 -17.67 16.65 0.91
C SER A 18 -16.84 15.40 0.59
N MET A 19 -16.12 15.38 -0.53
CA MET A 19 -15.03 14.42 -0.72
C MET A 19 -13.96 14.73 0.32
N GLN A 20 -13.66 13.77 1.20
CA GLN A 20 -12.60 13.92 2.20
C GLN A 20 -11.24 13.66 1.55
N PRO A 21 -10.19 14.44 1.89
CA PRO A 21 -8.86 14.20 1.36
C PRO A 21 -8.30 12.86 1.88
N ALA A 22 -7.74 12.07 0.98
CA ALA A 22 -6.94 10.90 1.36
C ALA A 22 -5.56 11.39 1.85
N SER A 23 -5.08 10.82 2.95
CA SER A 23 -3.68 10.94 3.36
C SER A 23 -2.93 9.71 2.87
N ALA A 24 -1.67 9.90 2.46
CA ALA A 24 -0.81 8.84 1.97
C ALA A 24 0.47 8.76 2.82
N LEU A 25 0.84 7.54 3.21
CA LEU A 25 2.13 7.21 3.79
C LEU A 25 2.93 6.40 2.76
N THR A 26 4.17 6.82 2.51
CA THR A 26 5.13 6.07 1.72
C THR A 26 6.38 5.85 2.56
N VAL A 27 6.83 4.60 2.67
CA VAL A 27 8.06 4.23 3.38
C VAL A 27 8.89 3.36 2.45
N THR A 28 10.17 3.69 2.27
CA THR A 28 11.12 2.91 1.48
C THR A 28 12.26 2.41 2.36
N LEU A 29 12.63 1.14 2.18
CA LEU A 29 13.85 0.54 2.70
C LEU A 29 14.76 0.18 1.54
N GLY A 30 16.08 0.27 1.76
CA GLY A 30 17.06 0.20 0.67
C GLY A 30 17.01 1.43 -0.22
N ASN A 31 17.76 1.38 -1.32
CA ASN A 31 17.82 2.41 -2.34
C ASN A 31 17.64 1.76 -3.71
N GLN A 32 16.88 2.41 -4.59
CA GLN A 32 16.76 1.92 -5.96
C GLN A 32 18.02 2.30 -6.74
N PHE A 33 18.89 1.33 -7.03
CA PHE A 33 20.10 1.56 -7.82
C PHE A 33 19.94 1.22 -9.31
N PHE A 34 18.96 0.38 -9.64
CA PHE A 34 18.79 -0.17 -10.98
C PHE A 34 17.44 0.17 -11.61
N GLN A 35 17.36 0.05 -12.92
CA GLN A 35 16.14 0.18 -13.72
C GLN A 35 15.71 -1.19 -14.28
N PRO A 36 14.40 -1.43 -14.47
CA PRO A 36 13.92 -2.68 -15.07
C PRO A 36 14.63 -3.01 -16.38
N GLY A 37 15.15 -4.24 -16.49
CA GLY A 37 15.94 -4.71 -17.63
C GLY A 37 17.45 -4.57 -17.47
N ASP A 38 17.93 -3.87 -16.43
CA ASP A 38 19.36 -3.81 -16.11
C ASP A 38 19.91 -5.20 -15.78
N ARG A 39 21.19 -5.40 -16.13
CA ARG A 39 21.95 -6.64 -15.90
C ARG A 39 23.29 -6.32 -15.23
N PRO A 40 23.29 -5.80 -13.99
CA PRO A 40 24.52 -5.39 -13.33
C PRO A 40 25.47 -6.57 -13.19
N ASN A 41 26.77 -6.30 -13.30
CA ASN A 41 27.79 -7.29 -12.96
C ASN A 41 28.09 -7.23 -11.45
N GLY A 42 28.84 -8.21 -10.93
CA GLY A 42 29.15 -8.29 -9.50
C GLY A 42 29.87 -7.06 -8.93
N THR A 43 30.68 -6.36 -9.74
CA THR A 43 31.35 -5.11 -9.31
C THR A 43 30.35 -3.96 -9.13
N ALA A 44 29.43 -3.79 -10.08
CA ALA A 44 28.38 -2.79 -9.98
C ALA A 44 27.45 -3.08 -8.79
N LEU A 45 27.05 -4.34 -8.62
CA LEU A 45 26.20 -4.77 -7.49
C LEU A 45 26.88 -4.49 -6.15
N SER A 46 28.14 -4.90 -5.98
CA SER A 46 28.89 -4.70 -4.73
C SER A 46 29.07 -3.21 -4.40
N ALA A 47 29.27 -2.36 -5.41
CA ALA A 47 29.42 -0.92 -5.21
C ALA A 47 28.09 -0.28 -4.79
N SER A 48 26.98 -0.63 -5.45
CA SER A 48 25.65 -0.12 -5.12
C SER A 48 25.22 -0.51 -3.71
N PHE A 49 25.44 -1.77 -3.33
CA PHE A 49 24.95 -2.31 -2.06
C PHE A 49 25.83 -1.99 -0.84
N SER A 50 27.01 -1.38 -1.07
CA SER A 50 27.95 -1.04 -0.03
C SER A 50 27.36 0.00 0.93
N GLY A 51 27.11 -0.42 2.17
CA GLY A 51 26.59 0.45 3.23
C GLY A 51 25.07 0.42 3.40
N GLU A 52 24.35 -0.30 2.53
CA GLU A 52 22.92 -0.56 2.71
C GLU A 52 22.67 -1.48 3.92
N PRO A 53 21.52 -1.35 4.60
CA PRO A 53 21.10 -2.29 5.61
C PRO A 53 20.66 -3.61 4.96
N ALA A 54 20.94 -4.73 5.62
CA ALA A 54 20.36 -6.02 5.23
C ALA A 54 18.81 -5.95 5.24
N PRO A 55 18.13 -6.65 4.33
CA PRO A 55 18.66 -7.56 3.30
C PRO A 55 19.07 -6.89 1.97
N PHE A 56 19.10 -5.55 1.87
CA PHE A 56 19.31 -4.81 0.63
C PHE A 56 20.79 -4.55 0.30
N ASN A 57 21.69 -5.37 0.85
CA ASN A 57 23.12 -5.08 0.91
C ASN A 57 24.02 -6.16 0.33
N ALA A 58 23.44 -7.22 -0.24
CA ALA A 58 24.18 -8.31 -0.86
C ALA A 58 23.29 -9.12 -1.81
N PHE A 59 23.94 -9.93 -2.64
CA PHE A 59 23.29 -11.09 -3.26
C PHE A 59 23.07 -12.17 -2.19
N ILE A 60 21.91 -12.83 -2.21
CA ILE A 60 21.47 -13.79 -1.21
C ILE A 60 21.17 -15.12 -1.90
N GLY A 61 21.85 -16.18 -1.47
CA GLY A 61 21.74 -17.51 -2.07
C GLY A 61 22.62 -17.68 -3.31
N ASP A 62 22.37 -18.76 -4.05
CA ASP A 62 22.96 -19.00 -5.37
C ASP A 62 22.08 -19.94 -6.20
N ASP A 63 22.35 -19.99 -7.50
CA ASP A 63 21.65 -20.89 -8.42
C ASP A 63 22.38 -22.22 -8.62
N THR A 64 23.67 -22.28 -8.29
CA THR A 64 24.55 -23.42 -8.56
C THR A 64 24.22 -24.68 -7.76
N GLY A 65 23.39 -24.57 -6.71
CA GLY A 65 23.06 -25.69 -5.83
C GLY A 65 24.04 -25.88 -4.68
N VAL A 66 24.96 -24.93 -4.45
CA VAL A 66 26.02 -25.04 -3.43
C VAL A 66 25.53 -24.54 -2.07
N ASN A 67 24.70 -23.50 -2.05
CA ASN A 67 24.17 -22.86 -0.85
C ASN A 67 22.66 -23.05 -0.77
N THR A 68 21.91 -21.95 -0.70
CA THR A 68 20.47 -21.92 -0.43
C THR A 68 19.78 -20.98 -1.41
N ASN A 69 18.46 -21.13 -1.57
CA ASN A 69 17.66 -20.11 -2.25
C ASN A 69 17.70 -18.79 -1.45
N LEU A 70 17.32 -17.69 -2.09
CA LEU A 70 17.08 -16.45 -1.34
C LEU A 70 16.07 -16.69 -0.22
N ASN A 71 16.42 -16.27 0.99
CA ASN A 71 15.51 -16.18 2.13
C ASN A 71 15.84 -14.93 2.93
N ALA A 72 14.90 -13.98 2.96
CA ALA A 72 15.07 -12.69 3.57
C ALA A 72 13.81 -12.22 4.29
N SER A 73 13.99 -11.33 5.26
CA SER A 73 12.89 -10.61 5.90
C SER A 73 13.30 -9.18 6.20
N TRP A 74 12.35 -8.27 6.12
CA TRP A 74 12.54 -6.86 6.45
C TRP A 74 11.31 -6.32 7.16
N THR A 75 11.45 -5.19 7.85
CA THR A 75 10.37 -4.60 8.64
C THR A 75 10.28 -3.10 8.38
N PHE A 76 9.10 -2.64 7.96
CA PHE A 76 8.77 -1.22 7.94
C PHE A 76 8.29 -0.79 9.32
N ASN A 77 8.75 0.37 9.76
CA ASN A 77 8.28 1.04 10.97
C ASN A 77 7.75 2.42 10.61
N TYR A 78 6.55 2.72 11.07
CA TYR A 78 5.85 3.98 10.82
C TYR A 78 4.84 4.26 11.94
N SER A 79 4.29 5.48 11.99
CA SER A 79 3.24 5.80 12.96
C SER A 79 1.99 4.99 12.67
N ALA A 80 1.31 4.49 13.70
CA ALA A 80 0.04 3.77 13.53
C ALA A 80 -0.97 4.61 12.72
N ILE A 81 -1.68 3.96 11.79
CA ILE A 81 -2.63 4.59 10.87
C ILE A 81 -3.98 3.92 11.02
N SER A 82 -5.04 4.72 11.11
CA SER A 82 -6.42 4.24 11.06
C SER A 82 -7.05 4.48 9.68
N GLY A 83 -8.01 3.63 9.31
CA GLY A 83 -8.83 3.82 8.11
C GLY A 83 -8.08 3.61 6.80
N ILE A 84 -7.15 2.65 6.74
CA ILE A 84 -6.47 2.27 5.49
C ILE A 84 -7.53 1.87 4.45
N THR A 85 -7.41 2.45 3.27
CA THR A 85 -8.30 2.28 2.11
C THR A 85 -7.61 1.60 0.93
N SER A 86 -6.30 1.76 0.80
CA SER A 86 -5.46 1.01 -0.12
C SER A 86 -4.07 0.82 0.47
N ALA A 87 -3.41 -0.25 0.05
CA ALA A 87 -2.04 -0.54 0.41
C ALA A 87 -1.35 -1.27 -0.75
N SER A 88 -0.12 -0.90 -1.06
CA SER A 88 0.68 -1.58 -2.08
C SER A 88 2.14 -1.71 -1.66
N LEU A 89 2.80 -2.74 -2.18
CA LEU A 89 4.22 -2.98 -1.99
C LEU A 89 4.91 -3.00 -3.35
N ALA A 90 5.95 -2.19 -3.52
CA ALA A 90 6.91 -2.32 -4.60
C ALA A 90 8.18 -3.03 -4.08
N LEU A 91 8.71 -3.94 -4.89
CA LEU A 91 9.94 -4.70 -4.60
C LEU A 91 10.85 -4.66 -5.81
N GLY A 92 12.04 -4.08 -5.65
CA GLY A 92 13.13 -4.17 -6.62
C GLY A 92 13.97 -5.41 -6.35
N ILE A 93 14.08 -6.29 -7.35
CA ILE A 93 14.79 -7.57 -7.25
C ILE A 93 15.57 -7.84 -8.52
N LEU A 94 16.83 -8.21 -8.35
CA LEU A 94 17.69 -8.78 -9.39
C LEU A 94 17.63 -10.30 -9.31
N ASP A 95 17.62 -10.95 -10.47
CA ASP A 95 17.72 -12.41 -10.57
C ASP A 95 16.51 -13.15 -9.97
N ALA A 96 15.30 -12.63 -10.21
CA ALA A 96 14.09 -13.31 -9.74
C ALA A 96 13.81 -14.62 -10.50
N ASP A 97 14.43 -14.83 -11.66
CA ASP A 97 14.36 -16.04 -12.50
C ASP A 97 12.95 -16.53 -12.81
N THR A 98 12.04 -15.60 -13.01
CA THR A 98 10.62 -15.88 -13.24
C THR A 98 10.33 -16.41 -14.65
N LEU A 99 11.34 -16.52 -15.52
CA LEU A 99 11.27 -17.31 -16.76
C LEU A 99 11.63 -18.80 -16.59
N ALA A 100 12.17 -19.21 -15.43
CA ALA A 100 12.38 -20.63 -15.13
C ALA A 100 11.04 -21.36 -14.96
N ALA A 101 11.04 -22.69 -15.07
CA ALA A 101 9.81 -23.45 -15.02
C ALA A 101 9.15 -23.46 -13.63
N GLY A 102 7.93 -22.92 -13.53
CA GLY A 102 7.12 -22.97 -12.31
C GLY A 102 7.17 -21.67 -11.52
N ASN A 103 6.64 -21.73 -10.28
CA ASN A 103 6.56 -20.57 -9.39
C ASN A 103 7.86 -20.43 -8.58
N GLN A 104 8.46 -19.24 -8.62
CA GLN A 104 9.78 -19.02 -8.00
C GLN A 104 9.71 -18.60 -6.54
N VAL A 105 8.53 -18.39 -6.00
CA VAL A 105 8.35 -18.03 -4.59
C VAL A 105 7.78 -19.22 -3.81
N ALA A 106 8.56 -19.72 -2.84
CA ALA A 106 8.14 -20.73 -1.87
C ALA A 106 7.24 -20.14 -0.79
N SER A 107 7.57 -18.94 -0.30
CA SER A 107 6.81 -18.24 0.73
C SER A 107 6.97 -16.74 0.61
N PHE A 108 5.86 -16.02 0.73
CA PHE A 108 5.84 -14.59 0.92
C PHE A 108 4.77 -14.21 1.92
N THR A 109 5.16 -13.56 3.02
CA THR A 109 4.22 -13.25 4.12
C THR A 109 4.30 -11.79 4.56
N LEU A 110 3.19 -11.28 5.08
CA LEU A 110 3.08 -10.00 5.78
C LEU A 110 2.56 -10.24 7.20
N ASN A 111 3.39 -10.02 8.21
CA ASN A 111 3.06 -10.29 9.61
C ASN A 111 2.47 -11.71 9.81
N GLY A 112 2.97 -12.69 9.06
CA GLY A 112 2.50 -14.07 9.06
C GLY A 112 1.28 -14.37 8.18
N LEU A 113 0.67 -13.37 7.54
CA LEU A 113 -0.36 -13.58 6.52
C LEU A 113 0.28 -14.03 5.22
N ASP A 114 -0.14 -15.18 4.69
CA ASP A 114 0.38 -15.73 3.44
C ASP A 114 -0.13 -14.95 2.22
N LEU A 115 0.81 -14.42 1.45
CA LEU A 115 0.63 -13.66 0.21
C LEU A 115 1.41 -14.31 -0.95
N THR A 116 1.84 -15.58 -0.80
CA THR A 116 2.68 -16.29 -1.79
C THR A 116 2.03 -16.34 -3.16
N GLY A 117 0.73 -16.62 -3.24
CA GLY A 117 0.00 -16.62 -4.51
C GLY A 117 -0.05 -15.24 -5.19
N LEU A 118 -0.10 -14.16 -4.40
CA LEU A 118 -0.17 -12.79 -4.91
C LEU A 118 1.14 -12.39 -5.58
N ILE A 119 2.29 -12.64 -4.93
CA ILE A 119 3.59 -12.30 -5.51
C ILE A 119 3.96 -13.21 -6.67
N ASN A 120 3.64 -14.51 -6.62
CA ASN A 120 3.80 -15.40 -7.77
C ASN A 120 2.99 -14.89 -8.97
N SER A 121 1.74 -14.45 -8.76
CA SER A 121 0.93 -13.87 -9.86
C SER A 121 1.58 -12.62 -10.46
N ALA A 122 2.25 -11.78 -9.66
CA ALA A 122 2.97 -10.61 -10.15
C ALA A 122 4.26 -11.00 -10.91
N PHE A 123 4.96 -12.03 -10.44
CA PHE A 123 6.15 -12.61 -11.09
C PHE A 123 5.80 -13.18 -12.47
N GLU A 124 4.74 -13.98 -12.56
CA GLU A 124 4.24 -14.54 -13.83
C GLU A 124 3.70 -13.47 -14.80
N ALA A 125 3.18 -12.36 -14.29
CA ALA A 125 2.66 -11.28 -15.14
C ALA A 125 3.78 -10.47 -15.81
N ASN A 126 5.00 -10.47 -15.25
CA ASN A 126 6.15 -9.77 -15.79
C ASN A 126 7.42 -10.62 -15.62
N PRO A 127 7.54 -11.72 -16.39
CA PRO A 127 8.62 -12.66 -16.18
C PRO A 127 9.95 -12.09 -16.68
N VAL A 128 11.03 -12.37 -15.95
CA VAL A 128 12.40 -11.96 -16.26
C VAL A 128 13.33 -13.16 -16.23
N GLY A 129 14.36 -13.11 -17.07
CA GLY A 129 15.37 -14.17 -17.13
C GLY A 129 16.53 -13.93 -16.18
N SER A 130 17.52 -14.81 -16.29
CA SER A 130 18.76 -14.75 -15.51
C SER A 130 19.48 -13.42 -15.64
N ASN A 131 19.95 -12.96 -14.50
CA ASN A 131 20.63 -11.71 -14.21
C ASN A 131 19.89 -10.51 -14.82
N VAL A 132 18.56 -10.44 -14.62
CA VAL A 132 17.74 -9.30 -15.03
C VAL A 132 17.06 -8.70 -13.81
N TYR A 133 17.17 -7.38 -13.68
CA TYR A 133 16.48 -6.61 -12.65
C TYR A 133 15.02 -6.32 -13.05
N ALA A 134 14.12 -6.47 -12.09
CA ALA A 134 12.72 -6.09 -12.22
C ALA A 134 12.19 -5.40 -10.95
N ILE A 135 11.10 -4.66 -11.13
CA ILE A 135 10.32 -4.10 -10.04
C ILE A 135 8.93 -4.70 -10.11
N TYR A 136 8.50 -5.34 -9.03
CA TYR A 136 7.17 -5.90 -8.89
C TYR A 136 6.36 -5.06 -7.93
N THR A 137 5.18 -4.64 -8.36
CA THR A 137 4.21 -3.92 -7.52
C THR A 137 3.00 -4.79 -7.28
N ILE A 138 2.67 -5.04 -6.02
CA ILE A 138 1.47 -5.78 -5.62
C ILE A 138 0.53 -4.90 -4.81
N GLU A 139 -0.76 -4.99 -5.12
CA GLU A 139 -1.82 -4.42 -4.28
C GLU A 139 -2.08 -5.38 -3.12
N LEU A 140 -1.92 -4.89 -1.89
CA LEU A 140 -2.11 -5.70 -0.69
C LEU A 140 -3.61 -5.85 -0.41
N PRO A 141 -4.11 -7.07 -0.18
CA PRO A 141 -5.54 -7.30 0.06
C PRO A 141 -6.01 -6.58 1.33
N SER A 142 -7.29 -6.19 1.36
CA SER A 142 -7.88 -5.52 2.53
C SER A 142 -7.81 -6.34 3.83
N THR A 143 -7.65 -7.66 3.72
CA THR A 143 -7.39 -8.56 4.86
C THR A 143 -6.09 -8.23 5.60
N THR A 144 -5.17 -7.50 4.98
CA THR A 144 -3.91 -7.06 5.59
C THR A 144 -4.04 -5.74 6.36
N PHE A 145 -5.10 -4.97 6.15
CA PHE A 145 -5.16 -3.58 6.65
C PHE A 145 -5.14 -3.48 8.17
N ALA A 146 -5.76 -4.44 8.87
CA ALA A 146 -5.76 -4.46 10.33
C ALA A 146 -4.34 -4.63 10.90
N THR A 147 -3.50 -5.43 10.25
CA THR A 147 -2.11 -5.63 10.70
C THR A 147 -1.21 -4.45 10.31
N LEU A 148 -1.43 -3.86 9.13
CA LEU A 148 -0.73 -2.65 8.68
C LEU A 148 -1.05 -1.42 9.54
N ALA A 149 -2.26 -1.33 10.10
CA ALA A 149 -2.68 -0.22 10.96
C ALA A 149 -1.83 -0.06 12.24
N THR A 150 -1.12 -1.12 12.65
CA THR A 150 -0.33 -1.14 13.89
C THR A 150 0.91 -0.25 13.87
N GLY A 151 1.37 0.17 12.69
CA GLY A 151 2.62 0.94 12.53
C GLY A 151 3.85 0.06 12.24
N THR A 152 3.69 -1.26 12.17
CA THR A 152 4.78 -2.19 11.84
C THR A 152 4.32 -3.21 10.80
N ALA A 153 5.12 -3.37 9.74
CA ALA A 153 4.88 -4.36 8.69
C ALA A 153 6.14 -5.19 8.45
N ASN A 154 6.13 -6.43 8.91
CA ASN A 154 7.18 -7.41 8.67
C ASN A 154 6.85 -8.21 7.41
N PHE A 155 7.74 -8.15 6.43
CA PHE A 155 7.68 -8.98 5.23
C PHE A 155 8.77 -10.05 5.30
N SER A 156 8.44 -11.24 4.82
CA SER A 156 9.41 -12.31 4.59
C SER A 156 9.19 -12.89 3.20
N LEU A 157 10.29 -13.08 2.46
CA LEU A 157 10.33 -13.65 1.12
C LEU A 157 11.33 -14.81 1.12
N ALA A 158 10.88 -15.97 0.65
CA ALA A 158 11.72 -17.11 0.34
C ALA A 158 11.46 -17.54 -1.10
N LEU A 159 12.52 -17.56 -1.91
CA LEU A 159 12.48 -18.12 -3.25
C LEU A 159 12.65 -19.64 -3.20
N GLN A 160 12.31 -20.29 -4.29
CA GLN A 160 12.54 -21.70 -4.52
C GLN A 160 13.04 -21.94 -5.94
N GLY A 161 13.75 -23.05 -6.10
CA GLY A 161 14.12 -23.54 -7.41
C GLY A 161 12.91 -24.03 -8.22
N PRO A 162 13.03 -24.08 -9.56
CA PRO A 162 14.26 -23.77 -10.28
C PRO A 162 14.54 -22.26 -10.39
N GLY A 163 15.82 -21.89 -10.35
CA GLY A 163 16.29 -20.60 -10.90
C GLY A 163 16.64 -20.77 -12.38
N LEU A 164 17.41 -19.85 -12.94
CA LEU A 164 17.76 -19.85 -14.37
C LEU A 164 19.23 -19.52 -14.63
N ALA A 165 19.82 -20.25 -15.57
CA ALA A 165 21.14 -19.95 -16.12
C ALA A 165 21.16 -20.08 -17.65
N VAL A 166 22.30 -19.78 -18.27
CA VAL A 166 22.48 -19.84 -19.74
C VAL A 166 22.15 -21.21 -20.33
N LEU A 167 22.34 -22.29 -19.57
CA LEU A 167 22.09 -23.66 -20.01
C LEU A 167 20.68 -24.18 -19.65
N GLY A 168 19.84 -23.36 -19.02
CA GLY A 168 18.49 -23.71 -18.58
C GLY A 168 18.31 -23.60 -17.06
N ASP A 169 17.26 -24.26 -16.56
CA ASP A 169 16.87 -24.27 -15.16
C ASP A 169 18.00 -24.73 -14.24
N THR A 170 18.09 -24.09 -13.08
CA THR A 170 19.06 -24.39 -12.03
C THR A 170 18.37 -24.95 -10.78
N PRO A 171 19.07 -25.70 -9.91
CA PRO A 171 18.44 -26.33 -8.74
C PRO A 171 17.94 -25.34 -7.68
N LEU A 172 18.52 -24.14 -7.62
CA LEU A 172 18.20 -23.11 -6.64
C LEU A 172 17.98 -21.77 -7.35
N ASN A 173 17.37 -20.82 -6.65
CA ASN A 173 17.14 -19.44 -7.08
C ASN A 173 17.67 -18.48 -6.01
N GLY A 174 18.87 -17.95 -6.26
CA GLY A 174 19.47 -16.86 -5.52
C GLY A 174 19.13 -15.53 -6.17
N ALA A 175 19.08 -14.46 -5.38
CA ALA A 175 18.70 -13.15 -5.90
C ALA A 175 19.28 -12.02 -5.04
N ALA A 176 19.12 -10.79 -5.52
CA ALA A 176 19.50 -9.58 -4.78
C ALA A 176 18.30 -8.64 -4.63
N LEU A 177 18.01 -8.23 -3.39
CA LEU A 177 17.01 -7.21 -3.13
C LEU A 177 17.66 -5.83 -3.18
N ASP A 178 17.06 -4.90 -3.91
CA ASP A 178 17.57 -3.53 -4.11
C ASP A 178 16.85 -2.54 -3.19
N PHE A 179 15.51 -2.56 -3.25
CA PHE A 179 14.67 -1.77 -2.36
C PHE A 179 13.31 -2.42 -2.15
N SER A 180 12.60 -1.93 -1.13
CA SER A 180 11.17 -2.21 -0.97
C SER A 180 10.43 -0.95 -0.50
N THR A 181 9.32 -0.62 -1.16
CA THR A 181 8.49 0.55 -0.82
C THR A 181 7.08 0.12 -0.46
N LEU A 182 6.64 0.48 0.75
CA LEU A 182 5.27 0.33 1.22
C LEU A 182 4.52 1.65 1.04
N ASN A 183 3.40 1.61 0.30
CA ASN A 183 2.48 2.73 0.16
C ASN A 183 1.16 2.39 0.85
N LEU A 184 0.68 3.26 1.74
CA LEU A 184 -0.61 3.16 2.41
C LEU A 184 -1.41 4.43 2.16
N SER A 185 -2.69 4.30 1.83
CA SER A 185 -3.61 5.45 1.76
C SER A 185 -4.73 5.28 2.77
N ASN A 186 -5.10 6.34 3.48
CA ASN A 186 -6.22 6.35 4.42
C ASN A 186 -7.17 7.53 4.18
N GLN A 187 -8.43 7.35 4.56
CA GLN A 187 -9.36 8.48 4.65
C GLN A 187 -9.07 9.28 5.92
N VAL A 188 -8.78 10.57 5.76
CA VAL A 188 -8.75 11.47 6.92
C VAL A 188 -10.19 11.75 7.30
N THR A 189 -10.66 11.16 8.39
CA THR A 189 -11.90 11.63 9.01
C THR A 189 -11.62 13.02 9.60
N PRO A 190 -12.29 14.10 9.14
CA PRO A 190 -12.14 15.40 9.76
C PRO A 190 -12.51 15.27 11.24
N PRO A 191 -11.83 15.99 12.16
CA PRO A 191 -12.29 16.06 13.54
C PRO A 191 -13.77 16.43 13.56
N PRO A 192 -14.59 15.87 14.48
CA PRO A 192 -16.01 16.18 14.55
C PRO A 192 -16.19 17.69 14.56
N GLN A 193 -16.80 18.20 13.49
CA GLN A 193 -17.11 19.61 13.37
C GLN A 193 -18.18 19.91 14.42
N ASN A 194 -17.78 20.51 15.54
CA ASN A 194 -18.68 21.13 16.53
C ASN A 194 -19.37 22.37 15.92
N VAL A 195 -19.90 22.28 14.70
CA VAL A 195 -20.69 23.34 14.09
C VAL A 195 -22.08 23.27 14.72
N PRO A 196 -22.54 24.32 15.43
CA PRO A 196 -23.92 24.39 15.87
C PRO A 196 -24.82 24.25 14.64
N ALA A 197 -25.75 23.29 14.65
CA ALA A 197 -26.65 23.05 13.53
C ALA A 197 -27.34 24.38 13.13
N PRO A 198 -27.31 24.78 11.84
CA PRO A 198 -27.98 26.00 11.36
C PRO A 198 -29.46 26.06 11.71
N ALA A 199 -30.09 24.91 11.97
CA ALA A 199 -31.47 24.80 12.42
C ALA A 199 -31.72 25.45 13.79
N ALA A 200 -30.75 25.45 14.70
CA ALA A 200 -30.92 26.06 16.04
C ALA A 200 -30.95 27.60 15.96
N ALA A 201 -30.10 28.20 15.12
CA ALA A 201 -30.09 29.65 14.88
C ALA A 201 -31.32 30.10 14.07
N ALA A 202 -31.75 29.31 13.08
CA ALA A 202 -32.95 29.58 12.30
C ALA A 202 -34.25 29.44 13.13
N LEU A 203 -34.32 28.49 14.07
CA LEU A 203 -35.45 28.43 15.02
C LEU A 203 -35.47 29.61 15.99
N LEU A 204 -34.31 30.08 16.46
CA LEU A 204 -34.25 31.22 17.39
C LEU A 204 -34.72 32.53 16.72
N LEU A 205 -34.34 32.76 15.47
CA LEU A 205 -34.70 33.96 14.69
C LEU A 205 -36.17 33.98 14.24
N THR A 206 -36.82 32.81 14.12
CA THR A 206 -38.25 32.71 13.77
C THR A 206 -39.17 32.74 15.00
N ALA A 207 -38.67 32.41 16.21
CA ALA A 207 -39.42 32.48 17.46
C ALA A 207 -39.56 33.92 18.03
N LEU A 208 -38.58 34.79 17.79
CA LEU A 208 -38.57 36.19 18.25
C LEU A 208 -39.79 37.02 17.79
N PRO A 209 -40.23 37.00 16.52
CA PRO A 209 -41.42 37.75 16.10
C PRO A 209 -42.73 37.17 16.67
N TRP A 210 -42.76 35.91 17.10
CA TRP A 210 -43.93 35.32 17.78
C TRP A 210 -44.04 35.73 19.26
N LEU A 211 -42.91 35.92 19.95
CA LEU A 211 -42.92 36.42 21.34
C LEU A 211 -43.30 37.90 21.42
N VAL A 212 -42.77 38.75 20.52
CA VAL A 212 -43.07 40.20 20.54
C VAL A 212 -44.54 40.50 20.20
N ARG A 213 -45.19 39.63 19.41
CA ARG A 213 -46.59 39.81 19.00
C ARG A 213 -47.61 39.44 20.09
N ARG A 214 -47.22 38.67 21.11
CA ARG A 214 -48.08 38.32 22.25
C ARG A 214 -48.14 39.39 23.34
N ASN A 215 -47.13 40.26 23.47
CA ASN A 215 -47.09 41.29 24.52
C ASN A 215 -47.73 42.64 24.14
N LYS A 216 -48.34 42.78 22.96
CA LYS A 216 -49.08 44.01 22.54
C LYS A 216 -50.61 43.89 22.64
N LYS A 217 -51.11 42.86 23.33
CA LYS A 217 -52.52 42.74 23.69
C LYS A 217 -52.64 42.42 25.18
N ALA A 218 -52.42 43.45 26.00
CA ALA A 218 -52.99 43.61 27.33
C ALA A 218 -53.29 45.10 27.50
#